data_AF-A0A7S1S6N7-F1
#
_entry.id   AF-A0A7S1S6N7-F1
#
_cell.length_a   1.000
_cell.length_b   1.000
_cell.length_c   1.000
_cell.angle_alpha   90.00
_cell.angle_beta   90.00
_cell.angle_gamma   90.00
#
_symmetry.space_group_name_H-M   'P 1'
#
loop_
_entity.id
_entity.type
_entity.pdbx_description
1 polymer ?
#
loop_
_entity_poly.entity_id
_entity_poly.type
_entity_poly.pdbx_seq_one_letter_code
_entity_poly.pdbx_strand_id
1 'polypeptide(L)'
;QEVMETEAPTSYTLRQGSRFAQLIADGCFQVVKGEYFEHMCLRRQPLQKRQDIPEQYLWHGEQAVELWQAHGPLFLITVSYAWLSEGHPDPQCWHLERLANALASFRKFRETLRLRDQAVERRLLEQGVAHMDVGIIMDWCSLWQRDHKDGEDTRSEQQVQQFKQGLSEINTPYGHEAIAAWVLNEVPETMARRYDDRGWTFFEKCIIDAKGTWDTWMRTSVVIGGQFAGACDPRSLSDVFSNSPDAEPVSDRRAPLTPARFDEQLETRGRSAEARGVNLFTNGREDRPLVQRKYRDSYRLLTQSRLLAYRYCEWRREDLGRLLEALPDFAHLESLNLRGNHIDTEGARELAEQLRRHCPQLTRLTINHNEIGVAGQLAMVAAWRSRDPDRHCACWDGSVSCVRSCCWCRGVRWWQHGAQLDLQFNTCMPCCSHGCVGRVLWMGRRCNYFAWRCDL
;
A
#
# COMPACT_ATOMS: atom_id res chain seq x y z
N GLN A 1 -21.88 34.26 -19.10
CA GLN A 1 -21.51 33.57 -17.85
C GLN A 1 -20.33 32.69 -18.19
N GLU A 2 -19.12 33.18 -17.95
CA GLU A 2 -17.94 32.31 -17.91
C GLU A 2 -18.21 31.29 -16.81
N VAL A 3 -18.34 30.02 -17.20
CA VAL A 3 -18.29 28.92 -16.25
C VAL A 3 -16.90 29.00 -15.66
N MET A 4 -16.78 29.49 -14.42
CA MET A 4 -15.55 29.29 -13.66
C MET A 4 -15.36 27.78 -13.57
N GLU A 5 -14.53 27.21 -14.43
CA GLU A 5 -14.06 25.84 -14.30
C GLU A 5 -13.42 25.73 -12.93
N THR A 6 -14.12 25.10 -12.00
CA THR A 6 -13.57 24.77 -10.68
C THR A 6 -12.35 23.89 -10.91
N GLU A 7 -11.17 24.32 -10.43
CA GLU A 7 -9.95 23.53 -10.53
C GLU A 7 -10.20 22.10 -10.06
N ALA A 8 -9.67 21.12 -10.81
CA ALA A 8 -9.82 19.72 -10.47
C ALA A 8 -9.28 19.44 -9.05
N PRO A 9 -9.93 18.58 -8.25
CA PRO A 9 -9.55 18.35 -6.86
C PRO A 9 -8.31 17.45 -6.73
N THR A 10 -7.47 17.73 -5.74
CA THR A 10 -6.50 16.76 -5.21
C THR A 10 -7.25 15.57 -4.60
N SER A 11 -6.86 14.35 -4.94
CA SER A 11 -7.54 13.14 -4.46
C SER A 11 -6.61 11.94 -4.40
N TYR A 12 -6.81 11.07 -3.41
CA TYR A 12 -6.13 9.78 -3.29
C TYR A 12 -6.95 8.61 -3.83
N THR A 13 -8.14 8.87 -4.38
CA THR A 13 -9.06 7.84 -4.89
C THR A 13 -9.50 8.09 -6.34
N LEU A 14 -9.56 9.35 -6.78
CA LEU A 14 -9.99 9.71 -8.13
C LEU A 14 -8.86 9.60 -9.17
N ARG A 15 -9.03 8.66 -10.10
CA ARG A 15 -8.15 8.49 -11.29
C ARG A 15 -8.56 9.32 -12.50
N GLN A 16 -9.80 9.80 -12.52
CA GLN A 16 -10.34 10.64 -13.59
C GLN A 16 -10.89 11.92 -12.97
N GLY A 17 -10.71 13.05 -13.66
CA GLY A 17 -11.17 14.35 -13.19
C GLY A 17 -10.46 14.84 -11.93
N SER A 18 -9.32 14.25 -11.55
CA SER A 18 -8.48 14.72 -10.45
C SER A 18 -7.39 15.65 -10.96
N ARG A 19 -6.90 16.53 -10.08
CA ARG A 19 -5.79 17.44 -10.37
C ARG A 19 -4.57 16.69 -10.86
N PHE A 20 -4.26 15.56 -10.25
CA PHE A 20 -3.11 14.75 -10.61
C PHE A 20 -3.20 14.18 -12.04
N ALA A 21 -4.37 13.66 -12.44
CA ALA A 21 -4.60 13.20 -13.80
C ALA A 21 -4.43 14.35 -14.82
N GLN A 22 -4.98 15.54 -14.51
CA GLN A 22 -4.83 16.73 -15.35
C GLN A 22 -3.35 17.13 -15.50
N LEU A 23 -2.59 17.14 -14.40
CA LEU A 23 -1.16 17.51 -14.44
C LEU A 23 -0.30 16.50 -15.22
N ILE A 24 -0.67 15.22 -15.28
CA ILE A 24 -0.01 14.26 -16.17
C ILE A 24 -0.36 14.57 -17.63
N ALA A 25 -1.64 14.79 -17.94
CA ALA A 25 -2.11 15.11 -19.29
C ALA A 25 -1.45 16.39 -19.84
N ASP A 26 -1.36 17.43 -19.01
CA ASP A 26 -0.77 18.73 -19.35
C ASP A 26 0.77 18.72 -19.39
N GLY A 27 1.39 17.56 -19.15
CA GLY A 27 2.84 17.41 -19.12
C GLY A 27 3.52 18.10 -17.93
N CYS A 28 2.80 18.43 -16.86
CA CYS A 28 3.43 18.90 -15.62
C CYS A 28 4.18 17.76 -14.91
N PHE A 29 3.66 16.53 -15.00
CA PHE A 29 4.34 15.30 -14.63
C PHE A 29 4.71 14.48 -15.85
N GLN A 30 6.00 14.20 -16.01
CA GLN A 30 6.45 13.22 -16.98
C GLN A 30 6.44 11.81 -16.39
N VAL A 31 5.69 10.91 -17.01
CA VAL A 31 5.70 9.48 -16.67
C VAL A 31 6.77 8.80 -17.53
N VAL A 32 7.71 8.11 -16.89
CA VAL A 32 8.88 7.50 -17.54
C VAL A 32 8.70 5.99 -17.64
N LYS A 33 9.04 5.40 -18.77
CA LYS A 33 8.96 3.94 -18.98
C LYS A 33 9.91 3.19 -18.03
N GLY A 34 9.49 2.04 -17.52
CA GLY A 34 10.33 1.17 -16.69
C GLY A 34 11.62 0.74 -17.41
N GLU A 35 11.53 0.48 -18.72
CA GLU A 35 12.66 0.10 -19.59
C GLU A 35 13.81 1.13 -19.58
N TYR A 36 13.51 2.41 -19.30
CA TYR A 36 14.54 3.44 -19.13
C TYR A 36 15.51 3.08 -18.01
N PHE A 37 14.97 2.73 -16.84
CA PHE A 37 15.76 2.46 -15.64
C PHE A 37 16.61 1.20 -15.81
N GLU A 38 16.04 0.16 -16.41
CA GLU A 38 16.77 -1.06 -16.75
C GLU A 38 17.90 -0.79 -17.75
N HIS A 39 17.64 0.03 -18.78
CA HIS A 39 18.66 0.40 -19.76
C HIS A 39 19.81 1.20 -19.11
N MET A 40 19.49 2.20 -18.28
CA MET A 40 20.49 3.00 -17.57
C MET A 40 21.33 2.12 -16.62
N CYS A 41 20.68 1.19 -15.92
CA CYS A 41 21.35 0.21 -15.06
C CYS A 41 22.31 -0.68 -15.86
N LEU A 42 21.86 -1.23 -16.99
CA LEU A 42 22.68 -2.08 -17.86
C LEU A 42 23.93 -1.36 -18.36
N ARG A 43 23.81 -0.06 -18.66
CA ARG A 43 24.93 0.78 -19.10
C ARG A 43 25.77 1.35 -17.96
N ARG A 44 25.36 1.15 -16.70
CA ARG A 44 25.94 1.77 -15.50
C ARG A 44 26.03 3.29 -15.61
N GLN A 45 24.96 3.89 -16.11
CA GLN A 45 24.86 5.34 -16.28
C GLN A 45 23.87 5.92 -15.25
N PRO A 46 24.21 7.04 -14.58
CA PRO A 46 23.31 7.69 -13.64
C PRO A 46 22.00 8.17 -14.28
N LEU A 47 20.95 8.28 -13.46
CA LEU A 47 19.63 8.76 -13.84
C LEU A 47 19.69 10.19 -14.43
N GLN A 48 19.10 10.40 -15.58
CA GLN A 48 19.05 11.71 -16.19
C GLN A 48 17.92 12.56 -15.60
N LYS A 49 18.12 13.88 -15.59
CA LYS A 49 17.04 14.84 -15.31
C LYS A 49 15.94 14.66 -16.36
N ARG A 50 14.69 14.99 -16.02
CA ARG A 50 13.55 14.93 -16.94
C ARG A 50 13.87 15.41 -18.37
N GLN A 51 14.46 16.60 -18.50
CA GLN A 51 14.76 17.23 -19.80
C GLN A 51 15.76 16.47 -20.68
N ASP A 52 16.57 15.60 -20.09
CA ASP A 52 17.66 14.88 -20.76
C ASP A 52 17.27 13.42 -21.10
N ILE A 53 16.06 13.00 -20.72
CA ILE A 53 15.55 11.65 -21.03
C ILE A 53 15.05 11.62 -22.47
N PRO A 54 15.54 10.70 -23.32
CA PRO A 54 15.07 10.57 -24.70
C PRO A 54 13.56 10.27 -24.78
N GLU A 55 12.87 10.90 -25.74
CA GLU A 55 11.41 10.80 -25.92
C GLU A 55 10.87 9.37 -26.00
N GLN A 56 11.65 8.44 -26.57
CA GLN A 56 11.27 7.02 -26.66
C GLN A 56 11.02 6.37 -25.28
N TYR A 57 11.60 6.90 -24.21
CA TYR A 57 11.43 6.45 -22.83
C TYR A 57 10.31 7.16 -22.08
N LEU A 58 9.58 8.04 -22.74
CA LEU A 58 8.53 8.84 -22.14
C LEU A 58 7.17 8.30 -22.57
N TRP A 59 6.22 8.26 -21.63
CA TRP A 59 4.81 8.13 -21.97
C TRP A 59 4.22 9.52 -22.24
N HIS A 60 3.41 9.65 -23.29
CA HIS A 60 2.66 10.88 -23.53
C HIS A 60 1.55 11.04 -22.46
N GLY A 61 1.23 12.28 -22.09
CA GLY A 61 0.37 12.59 -20.95
C GLY A 61 -1.00 11.90 -20.99
N GLU A 62 -1.76 12.08 -22.08
CA GLU A 62 -3.08 11.45 -22.25
C GLU A 62 -2.99 9.92 -22.22
N GLN A 63 -2.02 9.35 -22.94
CA GLN A 63 -1.78 7.91 -22.97
C GLN A 63 -1.45 7.35 -21.57
N ALA A 64 -0.62 8.06 -20.79
CA ALA A 64 -0.26 7.65 -19.44
C ALA A 64 -1.49 7.67 -18.51
N VAL A 65 -2.37 8.68 -18.65
CA VAL A 65 -3.62 8.76 -17.89
C VAL A 65 -4.56 7.62 -18.26
N GLU A 66 -4.74 7.31 -19.53
CA GLU A 66 -5.57 6.19 -20.00
C GLU A 66 -5.06 4.85 -19.45
N LEU A 67 -3.76 4.60 -19.53
CA LEU A 67 -3.14 3.38 -19.01
C LEU A 67 -3.29 3.28 -17.48
N TRP A 68 -3.13 4.39 -16.76
CA TRP A 68 -3.36 4.42 -15.32
C TRP A 68 -4.83 4.17 -14.94
N GLN A 69 -5.78 4.71 -15.71
CA GLN A 69 -7.20 4.44 -15.51
C GLN A 69 -7.58 2.99 -15.83
N ALA A 70 -6.91 2.36 -16.79
CA ALA A 70 -7.16 0.96 -17.12
C ALA A 70 -6.52 0.00 -16.08
N HIS A 71 -5.29 0.29 -15.66
CA HIS A 71 -4.45 -0.69 -14.96
C HIS A 71 -4.07 -0.33 -13.52
N GLY A 72 -4.28 0.92 -13.10
CA GLY A 72 -3.98 1.39 -11.75
C GLY A 72 -2.54 1.05 -11.33
N PRO A 73 -2.34 0.34 -10.20
CA PRO A 73 -1.03 0.04 -9.65
C PRO A 73 -0.21 -1.00 -10.46
N LEU A 74 -0.82 -1.68 -11.44
CA LEU A 74 -0.08 -2.54 -12.38
C LEU A 74 0.70 -1.75 -13.43
N PHE A 75 0.30 -0.49 -13.65
CA PHE A 75 0.93 0.41 -14.61
C PHE A 75 1.72 1.50 -13.91
N LEU A 76 1.07 2.32 -13.08
CA LEU A 76 1.68 3.51 -12.51
C LEU A 76 2.31 3.23 -11.15
N ILE A 77 3.61 3.48 -11.05
CA ILE A 77 4.44 3.29 -9.87
C ILE A 77 5.12 4.60 -9.51
N THR A 78 5.11 4.96 -8.24
CA THR A 78 5.92 6.07 -7.70
C THR A 78 7.03 5.55 -6.81
N VAL A 79 8.18 6.23 -6.82
CA VAL A 79 9.37 5.83 -6.08
C VAL A 79 9.71 6.89 -5.03
N SER A 80 9.75 6.48 -3.76
CA SER A 80 10.29 7.26 -2.65
C SER A 80 11.71 6.80 -2.36
N TYR A 81 12.64 7.74 -2.22
CA TYR A 81 14.06 7.43 -2.11
C TYR A 81 14.83 8.60 -1.50
N ALA A 82 16.03 8.32 -1.01
CA ALA A 82 16.90 9.32 -0.41
C ALA A 82 17.90 9.85 -1.45
N TRP A 83 17.99 11.17 -1.60
CA TRP A 83 19.11 11.76 -2.37
C TRP A 83 20.46 11.41 -1.71
N LEU A 84 21.36 10.83 -2.50
CA LEU A 84 22.69 10.38 -2.06
C LEU A 84 23.78 11.45 -2.18
N SER A 85 23.53 12.51 -2.94
CA SER A 85 24.41 13.69 -3.02
C SER A 85 23.59 14.95 -3.31
N GLU A 86 24.19 16.14 -3.16
CA GLU A 86 23.51 17.41 -3.44
C GLU A 86 23.24 17.64 -4.93
N GLY A 87 24.19 17.29 -5.81
CA GLY A 87 24.08 17.55 -7.24
C GLY A 87 23.33 16.48 -8.04
N HIS A 88 23.14 15.30 -7.47
CA HIS A 88 22.48 14.18 -8.14
C HIS A 88 21.90 13.21 -7.12
N PRO A 89 20.68 12.68 -7.32
CA PRO A 89 20.05 11.84 -6.31
C PRO A 89 20.68 10.45 -6.20
N ASP A 90 21.25 9.91 -7.27
CA ASP A 90 21.91 8.58 -7.29
C ASP A 90 23.15 8.52 -8.20
N PRO A 91 24.25 9.21 -7.86
CA PRO A 91 25.40 9.40 -8.77
C PRO A 91 26.15 8.10 -9.08
N GLN A 92 26.00 7.07 -8.25
CA GLN A 92 26.71 5.80 -8.36
C GLN A 92 25.78 4.64 -8.77
N CYS A 93 24.55 4.94 -9.21
CA CYS A 93 23.55 3.95 -9.61
C CYS A 93 23.15 2.98 -8.48
N TRP A 94 23.29 3.37 -7.21
CA TRP A 94 22.99 2.55 -6.05
C TRP A 94 21.48 2.26 -5.93
N HIS A 95 20.65 3.29 -6.14
CA HIS A 95 19.19 3.18 -6.17
C HIS A 95 18.73 2.53 -7.47
N LEU A 96 19.34 2.94 -8.59
CA LEU A 96 19.02 2.49 -9.93
C LEU A 96 19.17 0.97 -10.09
N GLU A 97 20.24 0.37 -9.56
CA GLU A 97 20.44 -1.08 -9.60
C GLU A 97 19.26 -1.83 -8.94
N ARG A 98 18.90 -1.43 -7.73
CA ARG A 98 17.78 -2.03 -6.97
C ARG A 98 16.44 -1.81 -7.66
N LEU A 99 16.22 -0.62 -8.21
CA LEU A 99 15.01 -0.30 -8.95
C LEU A 99 14.88 -1.14 -10.23
N ALA A 100 15.95 -1.28 -11.01
CA ALA A 100 15.96 -2.10 -12.22
C ALA A 100 15.68 -3.58 -11.91
N ASN A 101 16.29 -4.11 -10.84
CA ASN A 101 16.01 -5.46 -10.37
C ASN A 101 14.56 -5.64 -9.92
N ALA A 102 14.01 -4.67 -9.18
CA ALA A 102 12.60 -4.66 -8.79
C ALA A 102 11.65 -4.62 -10.00
N LEU A 103 11.97 -3.83 -11.02
CA LEU A 103 11.22 -3.77 -12.28
C LEU A 103 11.23 -5.12 -13.01
N ALA A 104 12.38 -5.76 -13.11
CA ALA A 104 12.49 -7.09 -13.71
C ALA A 104 11.64 -8.13 -12.96
N SER A 105 11.68 -8.12 -11.62
CA SER A 105 10.85 -9.00 -10.78
C SER A 105 9.36 -8.69 -10.90
N PHE A 106 8.99 -7.41 -10.95
CA PHE A 106 7.61 -7.00 -11.11
C PHE A 106 7.06 -7.40 -12.49
N ARG A 107 7.88 -7.36 -13.54
CA ARG A 107 7.51 -7.90 -14.86
C ARG A 107 7.20 -9.40 -14.77
N LYS A 108 8.00 -10.17 -14.02
CA LYS A 108 7.73 -11.61 -13.78
C LYS A 108 6.47 -11.85 -12.97
N PHE A 109 6.21 -11.03 -11.96
CA PHE A 109 4.93 -11.05 -11.24
C PHE A 109 3.76 -10.77 -12.19
N ARG A 110 3.86 -9.75 -13.05
CA ARG A 110 2.80 -9.42 -14.02
C ARG A 110 2.54 -10.55 -15.02
N GLU A 111 3.57 -11.26 -15.46
CA GLU A 111 3.43 -12.45 -16.33
C GLU A 111 2.55 -13.54 -15.69
N THR A 112 2.56 -13.70 -14.35
CA THR A 112 1.71 -14.69 -13.66
C THR A 112 0.24 -14.24 -13.60
N LEU A 113 -0.01 -12.94 -13.66
CA LEU A 113 -1.34 -12.33 -13.68
C LEU A 113 -1.98 -12.33 -15.07
N ARG A 114 -1.18 -12.39 -16.15
CA ARG A 114 -1.65 -12.42 -17.57
C ARG A 114 -2.59 -13.59 -17.89
N LEU A 115 -2.82 -14.51 -16.95
CA LEU A 115 -3.86 -15.52 -17.03
C LEU A 115 -5.29 -14.99 -16.74
N ARG A 116 -5.51 -13.69 -16.49
CA ARG A 116 -6.81 -13.21 -15.98
C ARG A 116 -7.54 -12.09 -16.72
N ASP A 117 -7.00 -11.42 -17.74
CA ASP A 117 -7.82 -10.45 -18.51
C ASP A 117 -7.40 -10.23 -19.98
N GLN A 118 -8.01 -11.00 -20.88
CA GLN A 118 -7.75 -10.98 -22.34
C GLN A 118 -8.37 -9.77 -23.07
N ALA A 119 -9.21 -8.97 -22.40
CA ALA A 119 -9.89 -7.84 -23.05
C ALA A 119 -8.99 -6.62 -23.16
N VAL A 120 -8.15 -6.36 -22.15
CA VAL A 120 -7.28 -5.18 -22.15
C VAL A 120 -6.04 -5.37 -23.02
N GLU A 121 -5.46 -6.57 -23.04
CA GLU A 121 -4.34 -6.89 -23.96
C GLU A 121 -4.74 -6.69 -25.43
N ARG A 122 -5.99 -6.99 -25.81
CA ARG A 122 -6.51 -6.73 -27.16
C ARG A 122 -6.53 -5.25 -27.51
N ARG A 123 -7.01 -4.39 -26.59
CA ARG A 123 -7.07 -2.94 -26.83
C ARG A 123 -5.69 -2.30 -26.93
N LEU A 124 -4.71 -2.78 -26.16
CA LEU A 124 -3.32 -2.31 -26.24
C LEU A 124 -2.68 -2.67 -27.57
N LEU A 125 -2.93 -3.89 -28.07
CA LEU A 125 -2.48 -4.31 -29.39
C LEU A 125 -3.12 -3.48 -30.52
N GLU A 126 -4.42 -3.14 -30.39
CA GLU A 126 -5.13 -2.24 -31.33
C GLU A 126 -4.52 -0.83 -31.33
N GLN A 127 -3.97 -0.36 -30.20
CA GLN A 127 -3.25 0.91 -30.08
C GLN A 127 -1.77 0.81 -30.50
N GLY A 128 -1.33 -0.33 -31.05
CA GLY A 128 0.06 -0.54 -31.47
C GLY A 128 1.05 -0.80 -30.33
N VAL A 129 0.57 -1.00 -29.11
CA VAL A 129 1.41 -1.31 -27.94
C VAL A 129 1.61 -2.82 -27.87
N ALA A 130 2.72 -3.29 -28.45
CA ALA A 130 3.06 -4.72 -28.50
C ALA A 130 3.31 -5.34 -27.11
N HIS A 131 3.81 -4.53 -26.17
CA HIS A 131 4.02 -4.92 -24.78
C HIS A 131 3.79 -3.71 -23.87
N MET A 132 2.89 -3.84 -22.89
CA MET A 132 2.66 -2.78 -21.92
C MET A 132 3.79 -2.75 -20.88
N ASP A 133 4.71 -1.80 -21.01
CA ASP A 133 5.64 -1.44 -19.95
C ASP A 133 4.94 -0.69 -18.80
N VAL A 134 5.64 -0.42 -17.70
CA VAL A 134 5.12 0.39 -16.59
C VAL A 134 5.40 1.89 -16.79
N GLY A 135 4.71 2.72 -16.00
CA GLY A 135 4.99 4.14 -15.86
C GLY A 135 5.58 4.43 -14.48
N ILE A 136 6.72 5.09 -14.42
CA ILE A 136 7.42 5.47 -13.19
C ILE A 136 7.33 6.98 -12.98
N ILE A 137 7.01 7.35 -11.74
CA ILE A 137 7.11 8.71 -11.23
C ILE A 137 8.20 8.77 -10.17
N MET A 138 9.27 9.48 -10.52
CA MET A 138 10.41 9.76 -9.64
C MET A 138 10.76 11.24 -9.83
N ASP A 139 10.74 12.03 -8.77
CA ASP A 139 10.82 13.50 -8.81
C ASP A 139 11.88 14.06 -9.78
N TRP A 140 13.11 13.53 -9.75
CA TRP A 140 14.24 13.91 -10.61
C TRP A 140 13.97 13.69 -12.10
N CYS A 141 13.31 12.58 -12.44
CA CYS A 141 13.01 12.19 -13.82
C CYS A 141 11.63 12.70 -14.29
N SER A 142 10.73 13.06 -13.37
CA SER A 142 9.33 13.38 -13.66
C SER A 142 9.01 14.87 -13.62
N LEU A 143 9.78 15.67 -12.88
CA LEU A 143 9.64 17.13 -12.81
C LEU A 143 10.82 17.82 -13.53
N TRP A 144 10.57 19.01 -14.09
CA TRP A 144 11.63 19.81 -14.69
C TRP A 144 12.67 20.24 -13.68
N GLN A 145 13.92 19.85 -13.88
CA GLN A 145 15.00 20.15 -12.94
C GLN A 145 15.69 21.46 -13.32
N ARG A 146 16.12 22.23 -12.31
CA ARG A 146 16.97 23.40 -12.56
C ARG A 146 18.21 22.98 -13.34
N ASP A 147 18.53 23.78 -14.35
CA ASP A 147 19.70 23.56 -15.15
C ASP A 147 20.35 24.91 -15.44
N HIS A 148 21.59 25.06 -14.97
CA HIS A 148 22.29 26.34 -15.06
C HIS A 148 23.36 26.25 -16.14
N LYS A 149 23.29 27.14 -17.12
CA LYS A 149 24.36 27.36 -18.09
C LYS A 149 24.81 28.80 -17.99
N ASP A 150 26.10 28.99 -17.72
CA ASP A 150 26.70 30.31 -17.50
C ASP A 150 26.04 31.14 -16.38
N GLY A 151 25.45 30.46 -15.38
CA GLY A 151 24.80 31.09 -14.22
C GLY A 151 23.29 31.33 -14.37
N GLU A 152 22.73 31.12 -15.56
CA GLU A 152 21.30 31.34 -15.86
C GLU A 152 20.53 30.02 -15.91
N ASP A 153 19.29 30.00 -15.40
CA ASP A 153 18.38 28.84 -15.52
C ASP A 153 17.93 28.69 -16.98
N THR A 154 18.24 27.56 -17.60
CA THR A 154 17.99 27.29 -19.03
C THR A 154 16.54 26.88 -19.31
N ARG A 155 15.73 26.66 -18.27
CA ARG A 155 14.33 26.30 -18.43
C ARG A 155 13.50 27.44 -19.00
N SER A 156 12.59 27.12 -19.92
CA SER A 156 11.59 28.08 -20.41
C SER A 156 10.61 28.48 -19.30
N GLU A 157 9.94 29.62 -19.46
CA GLU A 157 8.89 30.06 -18.52
C GLU A 157 7.79 29.01 -18.34
N GLN A 158 7.42 28.33 -19.44
CA GLN A 158 6.47 27.23 -19.42
C GLN A 158 6.96 26.05 -18.57
N GLN A 159 8.24 25.66 -18.70
CA GLN A 159 8.83 24.57 -17.90
C GLN A 159 8.88 24.93 -16.41
N VAL A 160 9.20 26.19 -16.08
CA VAL A 160 9.17 26.69 -14.70
C VAL A 160 7.75 26.66 -14.13
N GLN A 161 6.74 27.01 -14.93
CA GLN A 161 5.34 26.96 -14.51
C GLN A 161 4.85 25.51 -14.31
N GLN A 162 5.16 24.63 -15.26
CA GLN A 162 4.87 23.20 -15.16
C GLN A 162 5.55 22.56 -13.94
N PHE A 163 6.79 22.97 -13.61
CA PHE A 163 7.47 22.54 -12.39
C PHE A 163 6.70 22.96 -11.14
N LYS A 164 6.26 24.22 -11.02
CA LYS A 164 5.51 24.71 -9.86
C LYS A 164 4.18 23.96 -9.70
N GLN A 165 3.47 23.74 -10.80
CA GLN A 165 2.21 23.00 -10.82
C GLN A 165 2.44 21.53 -10.43
N GLY A 166 3.42 20.85 -11.03
CA GLY A 166 3.79 19.49 -10.68
C GLY A 166 4.21 19.36 -9.21
N LEU A 167 5.05 20.26 -8.71
CA LEU A 167 5.52 20.27 -7.33
C LEU A 167 4.36 20.40 -6.31
N SER A 168 3.25 21.04 -6.68
CA SER A 168 2.07 21.14 -5.81
C SER A 168 1.42 19.78 -5.51
N GLU A 169 1.58 18.81 -6.41
CA GLU A 169 0.96 17.47 -6.36
C GLU A 169 1.98 16.32 -6.24
N ILE A 170 3.27 16.61 -6.02
CA ILE A 170 4.35 15.60 -5.99
C ILE A 170 4.12 14.49 -4.95
N ASN A 171 3.38 14.80 -3.88
CA ASN A 171 3.10 13.84 -2.81
C ASN A 171 1.83 13.02 -3.03
N THR A 172 0.99 13.43 -3.98
CA THR A 172 -0.26 12.73 -4.31
C THR A 172 -0.06 11.29 -4.74
N PRO A 173 0.91 10.95 -5.62
CA PRO A 173 1.08 9.57 -6.03
C PRO A 173 1.47 8.63 -4.88
N TYR A 174 2.16 9.12 -3.84
CA TYR A 174 2.50 8.32 -2.66
C TYR A 174 1.25 7.82 -1.92
N GLY A 175 0.23 8.69 -1.78
CA GLY A 175 -1.01 8.39 -1.05
C GLY A 175 -2.13 7.79 -1.90
N HIS A 176 -2.05 7.88 -3.22
CA HIS A 176 -3.14 7.46 -4.10
C HIS A 176 -3.31 5.94 -4.14
N GLU A 177 -4.50 5.42 -3.82
CA GLU A 177 -4.76 3.98 -3.66
C GLU A 177 -4.49 3.16 -4.94
N ALA A 178 -4.74 3.76 -6.10
CA ALA A 178 -4.50 3.20 -7.43
C ALA A 178 -3.08 3.39 -8.01
N ILE A 179 -2.09 3.73 -7.19
CA ILE A 179 -0.69 3.88 -7.61
C ILE A 179 0.16 2.98 -6.73
N ALA A 180 1.03 2.18 -7.33
CA ALA A 180 2.01 1.41 -6.57
C ALA A 180 3.09 2.35 -6.02
N ALA A 181 3.48 2.22 -4.77
CA ALA A 181 4.50 3.03 -4.13
C ALA A 181 5.66 2.15 -3.68
N TRP A 182 6.84 2.38 -4.27
CA TRP A 182 8.05 1.65 -3.96
C TRP A 182 8.98 2.52 -3.14
N VAL A 183 9.50 1.97 -2.05
CA VAL A 183 10.34 2.71 -1.11
C VAL A 183 11.75 2.12 -1.13
N LEU A 184 12.70 2.90 -1.63
CA LEU A 184 14.12 2.61 -1.52
C LEU A 184 14.61 3.16 -0.16
N ASN A 185 14.44 2.35 0.88
CA ASN A 185 14.62 2.76 2.29
C ASN A 185 16.05 2.57 2.82
N GLU A 186 16.97 2.13 1.98
CA GLU A 186 18.37 1.91 2.34
C GLU A 186 19.26 2.94 1.63
N VAL A 187 20.48 3.08 2.13
CA VAL A 187 21.52 3.96 1.56
C VAL A 187 22.89 3.28 1.69
N PRO A 188 23.92 3.69 0.92
CA PRO A 188 25.27 3.16 1.09
C PRO A 188 25.75 3.21 2.55
N GLU A 189 26.37 2.14 3.03
CA GLU A 189 26.90 2.05 4.40
C GLU A 189 27.93 3.15 4.70
N THR A 190 28.59 3.69 3.70
CA THR A 190 29.56 4.80 3.82
C THR A 190 28.92 6.15 4.15
N MET A 191 27.61 6.33 3.92
CA MET A 191 26.95 7.63 4.12
C MET A 191 26.52 7.84 5.57
N ALA A 192 27.03 8.88 6.24
CA ALA A 192 26.69 9.17 7.63
C ALA A 192 25.17 9.35 7.85
N ARG A 193 24.50 10.11 6.97
CA ARG A 193 23.05 10.39 7.06
C ARG A 193 22.24 9.24 6.47
N ARG A 194 21.58 8.44 7.32
CA ARG A 194 20.77 7.29 6.92
C ARG A 194 19.41 7.70 6.36
N TYR A 195 18.68 6.75 5.80
CA TYR A 195 17.27 6.96 5.42
C TYR A 195 16.45 7.43 6.62
N ASP A 196 16.73 6.84 7.79
CA ASP A 196 16.06 7.17 9.04
C ASP A 196 16.42 8.53 9.67
N ASP A 197 17.29 9.30 9.02
CA ASP A 197 17.70 10.66 9.41
C ASP A 197 17.05 11.76 8.55
N ARG A 198 16.04 11.41 7.76
CA ARG A 198 15.46 12.30 6.75
C ARG A 198 13.98 12.54 7.04
N GLY A 199 13.58 13.81 7.04
CA GLY A 199 12.21 14.22 7.35
C GLY A 199 11.24 14.08 6.16
N TRP A 200 11.68 14.38 4.94
CA TRP A 200 10.86 14.21 3.73
C TRP A 200 10.54 12.73 3.47
N THR A 201 11.53 11.84 3.56
CA THR A 201 11.30 10.40 3.39
C THR A 201 10.44 9.81 4.50
N PHE A 202 10.52 10.32 5.73
CA PHE A 202 9.61 9.94 6.81
C PHE A 202 8.16 10.31 6.49
N PHE A 203 7.93 11.55 6.04
CA PHE A 203 6.63 12.02 5.59
C PHE A 203 6.06 11.16 4.46
N GLU A 204 6.84 10.89 3.41
CA GLU A 204 6.43 10.03 2.31
C GLU A 204 6.10 8.61 2.78
N LYS A 205 6.97 8.00 3.59
CA LYS A 205 6.75 6.65 4.12
C LYS A 205 5.48 6.57 4.96
N CYS A 206 5.20 7.58 5.80
CA CYS A 206 3.96 7.61 6.58
C CYS A 206 2.70 7.68 5.68
N ILE A 207 2.75 8.40 4.55
CA ILE A 207 1.66 8.43 3.58
C ILE A 207 1.51 7.06 2.89
N ILE A 208 2.62 6.50 2.41
CA ILE A 208 2.66 5.19 1.72
C ILE A 208 2.15 4.06 2.62
N ASP A 209 2.43 4.16 3.92
CA ASP A 209 1.97 3.19 4.91
C ASP A 209 0.49 3.39 5.27
N ALA A 210 -0.02 4.61 5.25
CA ALA A 210 -1.41 4.88 5.58
C ALA A 210 -2.41 4.72 4.41
N LYS A 211 -1.94 4.68 3.16
CA LYS A 211 -2.79 4.77 1.95
C LYS A 211 -3.85 3.67 1.81
N GLY A 212 -5.02 3.98 1.25
CA GLY A 212 -5.94 2.95 0.77
C GLY A 212 -5.29 1.97 -0.20
N THR A 213 -5.86 0.78 -0.39
CA THR A 213 -5.43 -0.11 -1.49
C THR A 213 -6.54 -0.25 -2.52
N TRP A 214 -6.14 -0.16 -3.78
CA TRP A 214 -7.01 -0.34 -4.94
C TRP A 214 -7.58 -1.77 -5.03
N ASP A 215 -6.76 -2.74 -4.66
CA ASP A 215 -7.15 -4.14 -4.62
C ASP A 215 -6.49 -4.89 -3.47
N THR A 216 -6.98 -6.09 -3.21
CA THR A 216 -6.47 -6.97 -2.16
C THR A 216 -5.62 -8.12 -2.70
N TRP A 217 -5.21 -8.13 -3.97
CA TRP A 217 -4.51 -9.27 -4.56
C TRP A 217 -3.03 -8.99 -4.87
N MET A 218 -2.64 -7.72 -5.07
CA MET A 218 -1.23 -7.31 -5.14
C MET A 218 -0.84 -6.28 -4.09
N ARG A 219 0.44 -6.26 -3.71
CA ARG A 219 0.98 -5.24 -2.80
C ARG A 219 1.16 -3.95 -3.58
N THR A 220 0.45 -2.91 -3.16
CA THR A 220 0.60 -1.56 -3.71
C THR A 220 1.69 -0.77 -2.99
N SER A 221 2.21 -1.25 -1.87
CA SER A 221 3.32 -0.63 -1.14
C SER A 221 4.41 -1.67 -0.93
N VAL A 222 5.62 -1.42 -1.45
CA VAL A 222 6.74 -2.37 -1.40
C VAL A 222 8.02 -1.65 -1.01
N VAL A 223 8.75 -2.24 -0.07
CA VAL A 223 10.10 -1.79 0.29
C VAL A 223 11.12 -2.51 -0.58
N ILE A 224 11.98 -1.73 -1.23
CA ILE A 224 13.03 -2.20 -2.12
C ILE A 224 14.37 -1.93 -1.41
N GLY A 225 14.95 -2.96 -0.81
CA GLY A 225 16.19 -2.89 -0.03
C GLY A 225 17.28 -3.80 -0.58
N GLY A 226 18.13 -4.31 0.32
CA GLY A 226 19.26 -5.17 -0.01
C GLY A 226 18.88 -6.47 -0.73
N GLN A 227 17.62 -6.94 -0.60
CA GLN A 227 17.14 -8.11 -1.33
C GLN A 227 17.13 -7.92 -2.85
N PHE A 228 17.14 -6.68 -3.34
CA PHE A 228 17.24 -6.33 -4.77
C PHE A 228 18.66 -5.86 -5.16
N ALA A 229 19.67 -6.04 -4.30
CA ALA A 229 21.04 -5.67 -4.62
C ALA A 229 21.79 -6.80 -5.37
N GLY A 230 22.71 -6.42 -6.25
CA GLY A 230 23.51 -7.35 -7.03
C GLY A 230 22.71 -8.12 -8.08
N ALA A 231 23.25 -9.26 -8.51
CA ALA A 231 22.55 -10.15 -9.42
C ALA A 231 21.51 -10.97 -8.64
N CYS A 232 20.23 -10.71 -8.87
CA CYS A 232 19.11 -11.50 -8.35
C CYS A 232 18.31 -12.16 -9.48
N ASP A 233 17.80 -13.37 -9.27
CA ASP A 233 16.82 -13.98 -10.20
C ASP A 233 15.49 -13.23 -10.06
N PRO A 234 14.99 -12.57 -11.12
CA PRO A 234 13.72 -11.85 -11.04
C PRO A 234 12.54 -12.69 -10.55
N ARG A 235 12.55 -14.01 -10.81
CA ARG A 235 11.49 -14.93 -10.39
C ARG A 235 11.49 -15.20 -8.89
N SER A 236 12.64 -15.14 -8.21
CA SER A 236 12.69 -15.41 -6.77
C SER A 236 12.09 -14.27 -5.95
N LEU A 237 12.02 -13.06 -6.52
CA LEU A 237 11.51 -11.86 -5.85
C LEU A 237 10.15 -11.40 -6.39
N SER A 238 9.54 -12.11 -7.35
CA SER A 238 8.22 -11.75 -7.87
C SER A 238 7.12 -11.84 -6.81
N ASP A 239 7.28 -12.73 -5.83
CA ASP A 239 6.31 -12.91 -4.75
C ASP A 239 6.28 -11.72 -3.78
N VAL A 240 7.31 -10.86 -3.78
CA VAL A 240 7.33 -9.60 -3.03
C VAL A 240 6.17 -8.70 -3.41
N PHE A 241 5.64 -8.80 -4.63
CA PHE A 241 4.50 -8.03 -5.11
C PHE A 241 3.15 -8.71 -4.88
N SER A 242 3.15 -9.97 -4.43
CA SER A 242 1.96 -10.78 -4.22
C SER A 242 1.39 -10.56 -2.81
N ASN A 243 0.06 -10.64 -2.69
CA ASN A 243 -0.61 -10.78 -1.39
C ASN A 243 -0.94 -12.24 -1.03
N SER A 244 -0.30 -13.21 -1.69
CA SER A 244 -0.48 -14.63 -1.36
C SER A 244 -0.08 -14.91 0.10
N PRO A 245 -0.85 -15.73 0.84
CA PRO A 245 -0.46 -16.17 2.18
C PRO A 245 0.83 -17.00 2.20
N ASP A 246 1.20 -17.60 1.06
CA ASP A 246 2.44 -18.36 0.89
C ASP A 246 3.63 -17.46 0.48
N ALA A 247 3.40 -16.16 0.26
CA ALA A 247 4.46 -15.22 -0.11
C ALA A 247 5.21 -14.78 1.16
N GLU A 248 6.47 -15.22 1.24
CA GLU A 248 7.47 -15.00 2.28
C GLU A 248 8.09 -13.58 2.32
N PRO A 249 7.37 -12.48 2.08
CA PRO A 249 7.77 -11.29 2.80
C PRO A 249 6.66 -10.79 3.71
N VAL A 250 7.02 -10.53 4.94
CA VAL A 250 6.34 -9.57 5.80
C VAL A 250 6.20 -8.24 5.04
N SER A 251 5.00 -7.66 5.07
CA SER A 251 4.80 -6.29 4.60
C SER A 251 5.37 -5.31 5.64
N ASP A 252 6.35 -4.48 5.28
CA ASP A 252 6.90 -3.44 6.17
C ASP A 252 5.98 -2.19 6.26
N ARG A 253 4.67 -2.42 6.18
CA ARG A 253 3.67 -1.37 6.14
C ARG A 253 3.23 -1.06 7.57
N ARG A 254 3.46 0.17 8.03
CA ARG A 254 3.11 0.60 9.40
C ARG A 254 1.67 1.09 9.50
N ALA A 255 1.16 1.16 10.72
CA ALA A 255 -0.16 1.72 10.99
C ALA A 255 -0.22 3.22 10.68
N PRO A 256 -1.39 3.76 10.28
CA PRO A 256 -1.57 5.20 10.14
C PRO A 256 -1.20 5.95 11.41
N LEU A 257 -0.55 7.11 11.28
CA LEU A 257 -0.30 8.01 12.40
C LEU A 257 -1.30 9.15 12.35
N THR A 258 -1.90 9.50 13.50
CA THR A 258 -2.61 10.77 13.61
C THR A 258 -1.61 11.93 13.41
N PRO A 259 -2.05 13.13 13.01
CA PRO A 259 -1.14 14.26 12.86
C PRO A 259 -0.33 14.58 14.13
N ALA A 260 -0.91 14.39 15.31
CA ALA A 260 -0.20 14.57 16.58
C ALA A 260 0.94 13.55 16.76
N ARG A 261 0.68 12.27 16.46
CA ARG A 261 1.71 11.21 16.52
C ARG A 261 2.80 11.40 15.47
N PHE A 262 2.44 11.87 14.28
CA PHE A 262 3.41 12.23 13.26
C PHE A 262 4.36 13.34 13.75
N ASP A 263 3.81 14.41 14.33
CA ASP A 263 4.59 15.52 14.87
C ASP A 263 5.56 15.03 15.98
N GLU A 264 5.08 14.20 16.91
CA GLU A 264 5.91 13.59 17.97
C GLU A 264 7.07 12.74 17.42
N GLN A 265 6.79 11.91 16.42
CA GLN A 265 7.81 11.06 15.80
C GLN A 265 8.81 11.87 14.98
N LEU A 266 8.37 12.92 14.28
CA LEU A 266 9.25 13.81 13.54
C LEU A 266 10.22 14.56 14.47
N GLU A 267 9.75 14.99 15.64
CA GLU A 267 10.61 15.57 16.68
C GLU A 267 11.63 14.57 17.23
N THR A 268 11.20 13.35 17.52
CA THR A 268 12.09 12.28 18.00
C THR A 268 13.16 11.93 16.97
N ARG A 269 12.78 11.85 15.69
CA ARG A 269 13.72 11.64 14.57
C ARG A 269 14.68 12.82 14.43
N GLY A 270 14.21 14.05 14.61
CA GLY A 270 15.05 15.25 14.65
C GLY A 270 16.14 15.20 15.71
N ARG A 271 15.77 14.84 16.95
CA ARG A 271 16.74 14.64 18.06
C ARG A 271 17.74 13.52 17.74
N SER A 272 17.29 12.43 17.13
CA SER A 272 18.17 11.30 16.75
C SER A 272 19.16 11.67 15.63
N ALA A 273 18.73 12.46 14.65
CA ALA A 273 19.58 12.98 13.59
C ALA A 273 20.65 13.94 14.16
N GLU A 274 20.24 14.85 15.06
CA GLU A 274 21.15 15.77 15.74
C GLU A 274 22.20 15.03 16.59
N ALA A 275 21.79 14.00 17.33
CA ALA A 275 22.71 13.15 18.10
C ALA A 275 23.74 12.41 17.22
N ARG A 276 23.42 12.19 15.94
CA ARG A 276 24.32 11.62 14.93
C ARG A 276 25.12 12.67 14.15
N GLY A 277 24.93 13.96 14.45
CA GLY A 277 25.60 15.06 13.76
C GLY A 277 25.12 15.28 12.32
N VAL A 278 23.90 14.87 11.98
CA VAL A 278 23.30 15.01 10.65
C VAL A 278 22.01 15.81 10.69
N ASN A 279 21.68 16.49 9.58
CA ASN A 279 20.47 17.31 9.50
C ASN A 279 19.23 16.48 9.14
N LEU A 280 18.10 16.73 9.81
CA LEU A 280 16.81 16.12 9.45
C LEU A 280 16.30 16.60 8.08
N PHE A 281 16.53 17.88 7.76
CA PHE A 281 16.12 18.55 6.54
C PHE A 281 17.31 19.26 5.89
N THR A 282 17.38 19.28 4.56
CA THR A 282 18.47 19.92 3.82
C THR A 282 18.34 21.44 3.80
N ASN A 283 17.11 21.98 3.73
CA ASN A 283 16.86 23.43 3.66
C ASN A 283 16.62 24.08 5.03
N GLY A 284 17.00 23.41 6.13
CA GLY A 284 16.98 23.99 7.47
C GLY A 284 15.61 23.97 8.18
N ARG A 285 15.34 25.01 8.99
CA ARG A 285 14.25 25.02 10.00
C ARG A 285 12.84 25.22 9.44
N GLU A 286 12.70 25.70 8.20
CA GLU A 286 11.40 25.99 7.57
C GLU A 286 10.71 24.74 7.01
N ASP A 287 11.50 23.71 6.65
CA ASP A 287 10.99 22.45 6.11
C ASP A 287 10.12 21.71 7.14
N ARG A 288 10.43 21.80 8.44
CA ARG A 288 9.65 21.09 9.47
C ARG A 288 8.19 21.56 9.51
N PRO A 289 7.88 22.86 9.74
CA PRO A 289 6.50 23.33 9.66
C PRO A 289 5.81 23.04 8.33
N LEU A 290 6.55 23.07 7.22
CA LEU A 290 6.00 22.74 5.90
C LEU A 290 5.59 21.26 5.81
N VAL A 291 6.44 20.35 6.25
CA VAL A 291 6.16 18.90 6.25
C VAL A 291 5.00 18.56 7.18
N GLN A 292 4.92 19.17 8.36
CA GLN A 292 3.80 18.97 9.29
C GLN A 292 2.47 19.41 8.68
N ARG A 293 2.44 20.56 7.99
CA ARG A 293 1.24 21.01 7.24
C ARG A 293 0.89 20.04 6.12
N LYS A 294 1.87 19.66 5.30
CA LYS A 294 1.65 18.69 4.22
C LYS A 294 1.13 17.35 4.73
N TYR A 295 1.62 16.85 5.87
CA TYR A 295 1.11 15.62 6.47
C TYR A 295 -0.34 15.76 6.91
N ARG A 296 -0.72 16.87 7.54
CA ARG A 296 -2.12 17.14 7.91
C ARG A 296 -3.03 17.15 6.68
N ASP A 297 -2.60 17.79 5.60
CA ASP A 297 -3.37 17.84 4.36
C ASP A 297 -3.51 16.44 3.73
N SER A 298 -2.41 15.68 3.65
CA SER A 298 -2.43 14.29 3.20
C SER A 298 -3.28 13.39 4.08
N TYR A 299 -3.25 13.55 5.41
CA TYR A 299 -4.05 12.77 6.35
C TYR A 299 -5.55 12.95 6.13
N ARG A 300 -6.00 14.17 5.80
CA ARG A 300 -7.41 14.42 5.43
C ARG A 300 -7.84 13.66 4.17
N LEU A 301 -6.91 13.44 3.23
CA LEU A 301 -7.17 12.65 2.03
C LEU A 301 -7.12 11.13 2.30
N LEU A 302 -6.16 10.68 3.13
CA LEU A 302 -6.02 9.27 3.53
C LEU A 302 -7.26 8.76 4.27
N THR A 303 -7.83 9.57 5.14
CA THR A 303 -9.03 9.23 5.93
C THR A 303 -10.31 9.04 5.09
N GLN A 304 -10.27 9.43 3.81
CA GLN A 304 -11.36 9.17 2.86
C GLN A 304 -11.32 7.75 2.27
N SER A 305 -10.28 6.95 2.55
CA SER A 305 -10.15 5.59 2.03
C SER A 305 -11.28 4.68 2.52
N ARG A 306 -11.87 3.94 1.58
CA ARG A 306 -12.92 2.95 1.86
C ARG A 306 -12.37 1.57 2.20
N LEU A 307 -11.11 1.31 1.85
CA LEU A 307 -10.48 0.01 2.06
C LEU A 307 -9.05 0.18 2.56
N LEU A 308 -8.79 -0.39 3.74
CA LEU A 308 -7.46 -0.50 4.33
C LEU A 308 -7.06 -1.97 4.45
N ALA A 309 -5.83 -2.29 4.04
CA ALA A 309 -5.29 -3.64 4.11
C ALA A 309 -3.87 -3.64 4.66
N TYR A 310 -3.72 -4.27 5.82
CA TYR A 310 -2.49 -4.42 6.60
C TYR A 310 -2.30 -5.90 6.91
N ARG A 311 -2.03 -6.68 5.88
CA ARG A 311 -1.86 -8.13 6.00
C ARG A 311 -0.40 -8.48 6.19
N TYR A 312 -0.14 -9.46 7.05
CA TYR A 312 1.21 -9.99 7.22
C TYR A 312 2.22 -8.87 7.49
N CYS A 313 1.81 -7.87 8.28
CA CYS A 313 2.63 -6.71 8.61
C CYS A 313 3.42 -6.91 9.91
N GLU A 314 3.30 -8.09 10.53
CA GLU A 314 3.86 -8.41 11.85
C GLU A 314 3.42 -7.41 12.93
N TRP A 315 2.23 -6.82 12.78
CA TRP A 315 1.76 -5.82 13.72
C TRP A 315 1.56 -6.41 15.09
N ARG A 316 2.10 -5.71 16.09
CA ARG A 316 1.94 -6.01 17.50
C ARG A 316 1.10 -4.92 18.17
N ARG A 317 1.13 -4.91 19.50
CA ARG A 317 0.38 -3.97 20.34
C ARG A 317 0.59 -2.50 20.00
N GLU A 318 1.81 -2.12 19.62
CA GLU A 318 2.12 -0.72 19.27
C GLU A 318 1.41 -0.28 17.98
N ASP A 319 1.52 -1.07 16.90
CA ASP A 319 0.88 -0.76 15.63
C ASP A 319 -0.64 -0.83 15.73
N LEU A 320 -1.17 -1.81 16.48
CA LEU A 320 -2.60 -1.85 16.76
C LEU A 320 -3.04 -0.60 17.52
N GLY A 321 -2.29 -0.15 18.54
CA GLY A 321 -2.59 1.09 19.27
C GLY A 321 -2.66 2.31 18.34
N ARG A 322 -1.70 2.46 17.42
CA ARG A 322 -1.72 3.53 16.41
C ARG A 322 -2.94 3.45 15.50
N LEU A 323 -3.31 2.25 15.04
CA LEU A 323 -4.54 2.06 14.25
C LEU A 323 -5.78 2.48 15.07
N LEU A 324 -5.90 2.03 16.33
CA LEU A 324 -7.03 2.36 17.19
C LEU A 324 -7.15 3.87 17.44
N GLU A 325 -6.04 4.58 17.58
CA GLU A 325 -6.01 6.05 17.69
C GLU A 325 -6.48 6.74 16.40
N ALA A 326 -6.19 6.17 15.22
CA ALA A 326 -6.52 6.76 13.93
C ALA A 326 -7.92 6.40 13.41
N LEU A 327 -8.47 5.22 13.77
CA LEU A 327 -9.78 4.73 13.31
C LEU A 327 -10.95 5.73 13.44
N PRO A 328 -11.04 6.57 14.50
CA PRO A 328 -12.04 7.63 14.60
C PRO A 328 -12.14 8.54 13.39
N ASP A 329 -11.03 8.78 12.69
CA ASP A 329 -10.99 9.69 11.55
C ASP A 329 -11.39 9.01 10.22
N PHE A 330 -11.39 7.66 10.16
CA PHE A 330 -11.74 6.87 8.96
C PHE A 330 -13.25 6.58 8.87
N ALA A 331 -14.08 7.62 8.86
CA ALA A 331 -15.54 7.50 8.89
C ALA A 331 -16.16 6.79 7.67
N HIS A 332 -15.44 6.77 6.53
CA HIS A 332 -15.87 6.17 5.27
C HIS A 332 -15.34 4.75 5.04
N LEU A 333 -14.64 4.17 6.03
CA LEU A 333 -14.05 2.84 5.91
C LEU A 333 -15.12 1.76 5.79
N GLU A 334 -15.09 1.02 4.69
CA GLU A 334 -16.02 -0.08 4.40
C GLU A 334 -15.38 -1.45 4.60
N SER A 335 -14.06 -1.55 4.42
CA SER A 335 -13.33 -2.80 4.48
C SER A 335 -12.00 -2.63 5.18
N LEU A 336 -11.76 -3.45 6.21
CA LEU A 336 -10.51 -3.49 6.95
C LEU A 336 -9.94 -4.92 6.93
N ASN A 337 -8.68 -5.06 6.53
CA ASN A 337 -8.00 -6.35 6.52
C ASN A 337 -6.74 -6.32 7.40
N LEU A 338 -6.76 -7.09 8.47
CA LEU A 338 -5.70 -7.25 9.47
C LEU A 338 -5.22 -8.70 9.55
N ARG A 339 -5.41 -9.49 8.50
CA ARG A 339 -5.02 -10.91 8.46
C ARG A 339 -3.51 -11.08 8.71
N GLY A 340 -3.13 -12.08 9.50
CA GLY A 340 -1.73 -12.47 9.61
C GLY A 340 -0.90 -11.47 10.43
N ASN A 341 -1.41 -10.99 11.56
CA ASN A 341 -0.65 -10.15 12.48
C ASN A 341 -0.60 -10.81 13.87
N HIS A 342 -0.07 -10.11 14.87
CA HIS A 342 0.02 -10.57 16.26
C HIS A 342 -1.02 -9.88 17.14
N ILE A 343 -2.27 -9.77 16.67
CA ILE A 343 -3.36 -9.22 17.49
C ILE A 343 -3.77 -10.28 18.50
N ASP A 344 -3.57 -9.97 19.79
CA ASP A 344 -3.95 -10.83 20.90
C ASP A 344 -5.44 -10.66 21.30
N THR A 345 -5.84 -11.36 22.37
CA THR A 345 -7.22 -11.32 22.89
C THR A 345 -7.65 -9.93 23.34
N GLU A 346 -6.75 -9.15 23.95
CA GLU A 346 -7.09 -7.83 24.48
C GLU A 346 -7.15 -6.79 23.37
N GLY A 347 -6.19 -6.82 22.45
CA GLY A 347 -6.20 -6.01 21.24
C GLY A 347 -7.47 -6.24 20.40
N ALA A 348 -7.95 -7.48 20.30
CA ALA A 348 -9.21 -7.77 19.63
C ALA A 348 -10.43 -7.14 20.33
N ARG A 349 -10.48 -7.10 21.66
CA ARG A 349 -11.57 -6.45 22.40
C ARG A 349 -11.60 -4.95 22.17
N GLU A 350 -10.45 -4.31 22.25
CA GLU A 350 -10.35 -2.87 22.00
C GLU A 350 -10.70 -2.52 20.55
N LEU A 351 -10.23 -3.32 19.59
CA LEU A 351 -10.62 -3.18 18.19
C LEU A 351 -12.13 -3.32 18.02
N ALA A 352 -12.76 -4.33 18.63
CA ALA A 352 -14.20 -4.52 18.59
C ALA A 352 -14.96 -3.26 19.05
N GLU A 353 -14.51 -2.68 20.16
CA GLU A 353 -15.11 -1.49 20.74
C GLU A 353 -14.94 -0.25 19.85
N GLN A 354 -13.73 -0.03 19.31
CA GLN A 354 -13.44 1.08 18.40
C GLN A 354 -14.23 0.99 17.10
N LEU A 355 -14.23 -0.19 16.45
CA LEU A 355 -14.98 -0.41 15.21
C LEU A 355 -16.48 -0.19 15.37
N ARG A 356 -17.03 -0.59 16.53
CA ARG A 356 -18.45 -0.34 16.87
C ARG A 356 -18.76 1.14 16.98
N ARG A 357 -17.88 1.94 17.58
CA ARG A 357 -18.13 3.36 17.84
C ARG A 357 -17.88 4.24 16.61
N HIS A 358 -16.83 3.94 15.86
CA HIS A 358 -16.25 4.91 14.94
C HIS A 358 -16.36 4.55 13.46
N CYS A 359 -16.63 3.29 13.12
CA CYS A 359 -16.66 2.83 11.74
C CYS A 359 -18.06 2.38 11.33
N PRO A 360 -19.06 3.27 11.22
CA PRO A 360 -20.44 2.87 10.91
C PRO A 360 -20.59 2.23 9.53
N GLN A 361 -19.75 2.61 8.56
CA GLN A 361 -19.79 2.11 7.18
C GLN A 361 -19.06 0.77 7.00
N LEU A 362 -18.36 0.26 8.02
CA LEU A 362 -17.55 -0.94 7.89
C LEU A 362 -18.44 -2.17 7.67
N THR A 363 -18.39 -2.72 6.47
CA THR A 363 -19.14 -3.92 6.07
C THR A 363 -18.25 -5.13 5.95
N ARG A 364 -16.92 -4.98 5.86
CA ARG A 364 -15.99 -6.11 5.76
C ARG A 364 -14.85 -6.01 6.77
N LEU A 365 -14.64 -7.07 7.53
CA LEU A 365 -13.47 -7.20 8.39
C LEU A 365 -12.84 -8.58 8.24
N THR A 366 -11.54 -8.60 8.00
CA THR A 366 -10.73 -9.81 7.96
C THR A 366 -9.67 -9.72 9.05
N ILE A 367 -9.64 -10.67 9.99
CA ILE A 367 -8.68 -10.66 11.12
C ILE A 367 -8.20 -12.09 11.46
N ASN A 368 -8.38 -13.04 10.55
CA ASN A 368 -7.84 -14.39 10.70
C ASN A 368 -6.30 -14.43 10.74
N HIS A 369 -5.73 -15.57 11.17
CA HIS A 369 -4.29 -15.72 11.39
C HIS A 369 -3.73 -14.67 12.36
N ASN A 370 -4.41 -14.48 13.49
CA ASN A 370 -3.94 -13.68 14.63
C ASN A 370 -3.99 -14.55 15.90
N GLU A 371 -3.55 -14.00 17.03
CA GLU A 371 -3.42 -14.69 18.33
C GLU A 371 -4.67 -14.46 19.22
N ILE A 372 -5.85 -14.45 18.61
CA ILE A 372 -7.11 -14.06 19.27
C ILE A 372 -7.74 -15.27 19.97
N GLY A 373 -7.79 -15.24 21.30
CA GLY A 373 -8.49 -16.22 22.13
C GLY A 373 -10.01 -16.09 22.07
N VAL A 374 -10.72 -17.09 22.60
CA VAL A 374 -12.20 -17.19 22.55
C VAL A 374 -12.91 -15.92 23.03
N ALA A 375 -12.42 -15.30 24.12
CA ALA A 375 -13.04 -14.10 24.67
C ALA A 375 -12.92 -12.88 23.73
N GLY A 376 -11.83 -12.77 22.97
CA GLY A 376 -11.65 -11.72 21.96
C GLY A 376 -12.55 -11.96 20.75
N GLN A 377 -12.67 -13.20 20.30
CA GLN A 377 -13.57 -13.59 19.22
C GLN A 377 -15.03 -13.27 19.56
N LEU A 378 -15.48 -13.60 20.78
CA LEU A 378 -16.82 -13.28 21.26
C LEU A 378 -17.07 -11.76 21.29
N ALA A 379 -16.09 -10.97 21.72
CA ALA A 379 -16.19 -9.51 21.70
C ALA A 379 -16.35 -8.96 20.27
N MET A 380 -15.58 -9.48 19.32
CA MET A 380 -15.69 -9.10 17.90
C MET A 380 -17.07 -9.42 17.32
N VAL A 381 -17.59 -10.63 17.57
CA VAL A 381 -18.92 -11.05 17.09
C VAL A 381 -20.02 -10.22 17.74
N ALA A 382 -19.94 -9.96 19.05
CA ALA A 382 -20.91 -9.13 19.77
C ALA A 382 -20.93 -7.70 19.24
N ALA A 383 -19.76 -7.09 19.04
CA ALA A 383 -19.63 -5.77 18.45
C ALA A 383 -20.20 -5.73 17.03
N TRP A 384 -19.86 -6.72 16.19
CA TRP A 384 -20.34 -6.79 14.82
C TRP A 384 -21.87 -6.89 14.72
N ARG A 385 -22.50 -7.74 15.55
CA ARG A 385 -23.96 -7.87 15.62
C ARG A 385 -24.66 -6.63 16.16
N SER A 386 -24.07 -5.96 17.14
CA SER A 386 -24.65 -4.73 17.69
C SER A 386 -24.70 -3.59 16.69
N ARG A 387 -23.85 -3.62 15.64
CA ARG A 387 -23.84 -2.64 14.56
C ARG A 387 -24.96 -2.86 13.55
N ASP A 388 -25.44 -4.10 13.41
CA ASP A 388 -26.54 -4.45 12.50
C ASP A 388 -27.32 -5.69 12.99
N PRO A 389 -28.42 -5.49 13.73
CA PRO A 389 -29.22 -6.59 14.31
C PRO A 389 -29.87 -7.52 13.28
N ASP A 390 -30.05 -7.05 12.05
CA ASP A 390 -30.81 -7.74 11.00
C ASP A 390 -29.91 -8.50 9.99
N ARG A 391 -28.58 -8.37 10.09
CA ARG A 391 -27.62 -9.04 9.19
C ARG A 391 -27.06 -10.34 9.77
N HIS A 392 -27.34 -11.45 9.08
CA HIS A 392 -26.82 -12.77 9.42
C HIS A 392 -25.30 -12.86 9.20
N CYS A 393 -24.56 -13.34 10.21
CA CYS A 393 -23.13 -13.63 10.11
C CYS A 393 -22.90 -14.81 9.15
N ALA A 394 -22.24 -14.56 8.01
CA ALA A 394 -21.83 -15.61 7.08
C ALA A 394 -20.52 -16.25 7.56
N CYS A 395 -20.61 -17.36 8.30
CA CYS A 395 -19.48 -18.24 8.56
C CYS A 395 -19.17 -19.00 7.26
N TRP A 396 -18.02 -18.78 6.62
CA TRP A 396 -17.67 -19.51 5.40
C TRP A 396 -16.91 -20.82 5.68
N ASP A 397 -17.23 -21.79 4.83
CA ASP A 397 -16.86 -23.20 4.76
C ASP A 397 -15.39 -23.39 4.34
N GLY A 398 -14.71 -24.39 4.90
CA GLY A 398 -13.31 -24.67 4.53
C GLY A 398 -12.39 -25.32 5.57
N SER A 399 -12.88 -25.91 6.66
CA SER A 399 -12.12 -26.93 7.40
C SER A 399 -13.04 -27.88 8.18
N VAL A 400 -12.72 -29.17 8.11
CA VAL A 400 -13.59 -30.31 8.42
C VAL A 400 -13.75 -30.51 9.93
N SER A 401 -14.90 -30.13 10.48
CA SER A 401 -15.59 -30.83 11.61
C SER A 401 -16.92 -30.15 12.03
N CYS A 402 -17.73 -29.66 11.09
CA CYS A 402 -19.10 -29.26 11.44
C CYS A 402 -20.00 -30.51 11.51
N VAL A 403 -20.12 -31.11 12.70
CA VAL A 403 -21.16 -32.13 12.94
C VAL A 403 -22.52 -31.42 12.97
N ARG A 404 -23.44 -31.92 12.14
CA ARG A 404 -24.74 -31.36 11.73
C ARG A 404 -25.79 -31.09 12.85
N SER A 405 -25.41 -30.64 14.04
CA SER A 405 -26.36 -30.39 15.14
C SER A 405 -26.08 -29.15 16.00
N CYS A 406 -25.24 -28.21 15.56
CA CYS A 406 -25.24 -26.87 16.17
C CYS A 406 -26.43 -26.09 15.59
N CYS A 407 -27.35 -25.63 16.45
CA CYS A 407 -28.61 -24.95 16.10
C CYS A 407 -28.43 -23.55 15.46
N TRP A 408 -27.43 -23.33 14.62
CA TRP A 408 -27.10 -22.04 14.00
C TRP A 408 -26.90 -22.06 12.50
N CYS A 409 -27.35 -23.11 11.81
CA CYS A 409 -27.26 -23.21 10.35
C CYS A 409 -28.57 -23.74 9.74
N ARG A 410 -29.63 -22.92 9.68
CA ARG A 410 -30.74 -23.17 8.74
C ARG A 410 -31.13 -21.88 8.02
N GLY A 411 -31.05 -21.95 6.69
CA GLY A 411 -31.34 -20.85 5.75
C GLY A 411 -30.12 -19.93 5.64
N VAL A 412 -29.64 -19.49 4.48
CA VAL A 412 -30.37 -19.12 3.28
C VAL A 412 -29.42 -19.21 2.06
N ARG A 413 -30.05 -19.31 0.89
CA ARG A 413 -29.49 -19.18 -0.45
C ARG A 413 -28.54 -17.98 -0.60
N TRP A 414 -27.63 -18.12 -1.56
CA TRP A 414 -26.82 -17.06 -2.19
C TRP A 414 -27.54 -15.70 -2.23
N TRP A 415 -26.81 -14.59 -1.97
CA TRP A 415 -26.96 -13.28 -2.66
C TRP A 415 -25.93 -12.23 -2.18
N GLN A 416 -25.78 -11.19 -3.02
CA GLN A 416 -24.55 -10.47 -3.37
C GLN A 416 -24.27 -9.12 -2.64
N HIS A 417 -24.97 -8.77 -1.56
CA HIS A 417 -24.79 -7.46 -0.90
C HIS A 417 -24.92 -7.54 0.63
N GLY A 418 -24.00 -8.24 1.30
CA GLY A 418 -23.98 -8.42 2.77
C GLY A 418 -22.67 -7.96 3.41
N ALA A 419 -22.74 -7.57 4.70
CA ALA A 419 -21.56 -7.33 5.52
C ALA A 419 -20.91 -8.68 5.89
N GLN A 420 -19.60 -8.81 5.73
CA GLN A 420 -18.83 -10.04 5.93
C GLN A 420 -17.80 -9.86 7.06
N LEU A 421 -17.86 -10.73 8.06
CA LEU A 421 -16.82 -10.88 9.07
C LEU A 421 -16.10 -12.20 8.83
N ASP A 422 -14.82 -12.16 8.45
CA ASP A 422 -14.01 -13.35 8.22
C ASP A 422 -13.11 -13.63 9.44
N LEU A 423 -13.53 -14.63 10.22
CA LEU A 423 -12.77 -15.22 11.33
C LEU A 423 -12.45 -16.67 10.93
N GLN A 424 -11.17 -16.98 10.70
CA GLN A 424 -10.70 -18.37 10.58
C GLN A 424 -9.94 -18.76 11.85
N PHE A 425 -10.26 -19.94 12.38
CA PHE A 425 -9.77 -20.43 13.66
C PHE A 425 -8.72 -21.54 13.47
N ASN A 426 -7.62 -21.47 14.23
CA ASN A 426 -6.59 -22.52 14.24
C ASN A 426 -6.92 -23.69 15.20
N THR A 427 -7.92 -23.54 16.08
CA THR A 427 -8.36 -24.57 17.02
C THR A 427 -9.88 -24.66 17.03
N CYS A 428 -10.41 -25.84 16.68
CA CYS A 428 -11.81 -26.15 16.93
C CYS A 428 -12.07 -26.11 18.44
N MET A 429 -13.15 -25.44 18.87
CA MET A 429 -13.61 -25.50 20.25
C MET A 429 -13.77 -26.97 20.68
N PRO A 430 -13.35 -27.36 21.90
CA PRO A 430 -13.93 -28.51 22.56
C PRO A 430 -15.34 -28.13 23.00
N CYS A 431 -16.32 -28.36 22.12
CA CYS A 431 -17.73 -28.37 22.49
C CYS A 431 -18.02 -29.64 23.32
N CYS A 432 -17.58 -29.68 24.58
CA CYS A 432 -18.10 -30.56 25.64
C CYS A 432 -17.40 -30.27 26.96
N SER A 433 -18.07 -29.53 27.85
CA SER A 433 -17.69 -29.35 29.26
C SER A 433 -18.20 -30.49 30.16
N HIS A 434 -18.36 -31.71 29.63
CA HIS A 434 -18.65 -32.91 30.42
C HIS A 434 -17.75 -34.05 29.96
N GLY A 435 -17.02 -34.63 30.91
CA GLY A 435 -15.90 -35.53 30.66
C GLY A 435 -16.23 -36.73 29.77
N CYS A 436 -15.39 -36.93 28.75
CA CYS A 436 -15.20 -38.23 28.12
C CYS A 436 -13.70 -38.51 28.07
N VAL A 437 -13.26 -39.44 28.92
CA VAL A 437 -11.94 -40.06 28.89
C VAL A 437 -11.95 -41.09 27.76
N GLY A 438 -11.08 -40.93 26.75
CA GLY A 438 -10.93 -41.91 25.67
C GLY A 438 -9.71 -41.64 24.80
N ARG A 439 -8.77 -42.59 24.79
CA ARG A 439 -7.43 -42.51 24.18
C ARG A 439 -7.45 -42.31 22.67
N VAL A 440 -6.49 -41.50 22.20
CA VAL A 440 -6.09 -41.35 20.80
C VAL A 440 -5.46 -42.65 20.30
N LEU A 441 -5.99 -43.20 19.19
CA LEU A 441 -5.28 -44.13 18.32
C LEU A 441 -5.39 -43.61 16.89
N TRP A 442 -4.23 -43.31 16.32
CA TRP A 442 -4.03 -42.71 15.01
C TRP A 442 -4.02 -43.82 13.96
N MET A 443 -5.02 -43.88 13.07
CA MET A 443 -4.92 -44.61 11.80
C MET A 443 -5.75 -43.96 10.70
N GLY A 444 -5.19 -43.98 9.50
CA GLY A 444 -5.57 -43.17 8.35
C GLY A 444 -6.90 -43.49 7.67
N ARG A 445 -7.36 -42.49 6.90
CA ARG A 445 -8.23 -42.56 5.71
C ARG A 445 -9.36 -43.59 5.73
N ARG A 446 -10.57 -43.15 6.11
CA ARG A 446 -11.83 -43.21 5.31
C ARG A 446 -13.03 -42.91 6.21
N CYS A 447 -13.93 -42.07 5.69
CA CYS A 447 -15.23 -41.74 6.27
C CYS A 447 -16.16 -42.96 6.19
N ASN A 448 -16.89 -43.29 7.26
CA ASN A 448 -18.14 -44.05 7.20
C ASN A 448 -19.12 -43.49 8.25
N TYR A 449 -20.33 -43.18 7.79
CA TYR A 449 -21.45 -42.63 8.54
C TYR A 449 -22.05 -43.65 9.52
N PHE A 450 -22.37 -43.22 10.75
CA PHE A 450 -23.46 -43.78 11.55
C PHE A 450 -24.19 -42.66 12.28
N ALA A 451 -25.51 -42.61 12.12
CA ALA A 451 -26.40 -41.64 12.76
C ALA A 451 -26.97 -42.22 14.04
N TRP A 452 -26.94 -41.44 15.13
CA TRP A 452 -27.76 -41.67 16.32
C TRP A 452 -28.39 -40.35 16.75
N ARG A 453 -29.72 -40.37 16.90
CA ARG A 453 -30.53 -39.33 17.55
C ARG A 453 -30.51 -39.59 19.05
N CYS A 454 -30.36 -38.54 19.85
CA CYS A 454 -30.90 -38.48 21.20
C CYS A 454 -31.43 -37.07 21.45
N ASP A 455 -32.59 -37.00 22.10
CA ASP A 455 -33.37 -35.80 22.38
C ASP A 455 -32.73 -34.90 23.45
N LEU A 456 -33.02 -33.60 23.29
CA LEU A 456 -32.77 -32.41 24.11
C LEU A 456 -31.36 -31.80 24.08
#